data_AF-A0A2E2KL75-F1
#
_entry.id   AF-A0A2E2KL75-F1
#
_cell.length_a   1.000
_cell.length_b   1.000
_cell.length_c   1.000
_cell.angle_alpha   90.00
_cell.angle_beta   90.00
_cell.angle_gamma   90.00
#
_symmetry.space_group_name_H-M   'P 1'
#
loop_
_entity.id
_entity.type
_entity.pdbx_description
1 polymer ?
#
loop_
_entity_poly.entity_id
_entity_poly.type
_entity_poly.pdbx_seq_one_letter_code
_entity_poly.pdbx_strand_id
1 'polypeptide(L)'
;MEDIWLISIAALLVGAAIGFLMGRSGNASNKQAELAEELENTKAELESYKVNVNKHFEKTATLVNELTTSYKDVHEHLANGAQDLCDADSINLALEPTMQSQLEKQEESTDESNISDETDSSTDKPEAESSEAPRDYAPKSPEDEGTLSETYGLKEEQTNEEAATADNPAEPAAPISEEKK
;
A
#
# COMPACT_ATOMS: atom_id res chain seq x y z
N MET A 1 31.82 2.39 67.02
CA MET A 1 31.76 2.13 65.56
C MET A 1 30.80 0.98 65.24
N GLU A 2 30.68 -0.02 66.11
CA GLU A 2 29.79 -1.18 65.94
C GLU A 2 28.29 -0.80 65.93
N ASP A 3 27.86 0.14 66.78
CA ASP A 3 26.45 0.56 66.86
C ASP A 3 25.93 1.29 65.59
N ILE A 4 26.80 2.03 64.90
CA ILE A 4 26.44 2.72 63.65
C ILE A 4 26.01 1.72 62.58
N TRP A 5 26.73 0.60 62.46
CA TRP A 5 26.44 -0.42 61.45
C TRP A 5 25.13 -1.18 61.75
N LEU A 6 24.86 -1.44 63.03
CA LEU A 6 23.59 -2.02 63.48
C LEU A 6 22.39 -1.10 63.15
N ILE A 7 22.52 0.20 63.40
CA ILE A 7 21.46 1.17 63.10
C ILE A 7 21.24 1.28 61.58
N SER A 8 22.30 1.24 60.77
CA SER A 8 22.19 1.26 59.30
C SER A 8 21.42 0.05 58.75
N ILE A 9 21.69 -1.16 59.27
CA ILE A 9 20.97 -2.38 58.85
C ILE A 9 19.52 -2.33 59.31
N ALA A 10 19.25 -1.89 60.53
CA ALA A 10 17.90 -1.77 61.05
C ALA A 10 17.06 -0.78 60.23
N ALA A 11 17.62 0.39 59.89
CA ALA A 11 16.96 1.38 59.05
C ALA A 11 16.68 0.85 57.63
N LEU A 12 17.61 0.09 57.04
CA LEU A 12 17.41 -0.56 55.75
C LEU A 12 16.26 -1.57 55.81
N LEU A 13 16.21 -2.43 56.82
CA LEU A 13 15.12 -3.40 56.98
C LEU A 13 13.76 -2.73 57.14
N VAL A 14 13.69 -1.66 57.94
CA VAL A 14 12.44 -0.90 58.12
C VAL A 14 12.03 -0.20 56.82
N GLY A 15 12.97 0.44 56.12
CA GLY A 15 12.71 1.06 54.83
C GLY A 15 12.28 0.05 53.76
N ALA A 16 12.90 -1.13 53.73
CA ALA A 16 12.55 -2.22 52.83
C ALA A 16 11.17 -2.80 53.14
N ALA A 17 10.83 -2.97 54.43
CA ALA A 17 9.51 -3.44 54.84
C ALA A 17 8.42 -2.46 54.42
N ILE A 18 8.60 -1.15 54.70
CA ILE A 18 7.64 -0.11 54.32
C ILE A 18 7.55 0.02 52.80
N GLY A 19 8.69 0.04 52.10
CA GLY A 19 8.74 0.10 50.64
C GLY A 19 8.06 -1.10 49.99
N PHE A 20 8.25 -2.31 50.53
CA PHE A 20 7.60 -3.52 50.05
C PHE A 20 6.08 -3.48 50.28
N LEU A 21 5.64 -3.06 51.48
CA LEU A 21 4.21 -2.90 51.79
C LEU A 21 3.54 -1.89 50.85
N MET A 22 4.17 -0.74 50.62
CA MET A 22 3.65 0.31 49.73
C MET A 22 3.62 -0.16 48.26
N GLY A 23 4.69 -0.80 47.79
CA GLY A 23 4.81 -1.30 46.41
C GLY A 23 3.86 -2.48 46.11
N ARG A 24 3.62 -3.34 47.10
CA ARG A 24 2.71 -4.48 46.97
C ARG A 24 1.24 -4.07 47.05
N SER A 25 0.91 -3.04 47.83
CA SER A 25 -0.47 -2.57 48.03
C SER A 25 -1.00 -1.69 46.89
N GLY A 26 -0.16 -1.28 45.94
CA GLY A 26 -0.55 -0.45 44.82
C GLY A 26 -1.39 -1.20 43.78
N ASN A 27 -2.73 -1.15 43.91
CA ASN A 27 -3.73 -1.23 42.84
C ASN A 27 -3.62 -2.35 41.77
N ALA A 28 -2.85 -3.42 42.01
CA ALA A 28 -2.53 -4.44 41.00
C ALA A 28 -3.77 -5.13 40.41
N SER A 29 -4.86 -5.26 41.18
CA SER A 29 -6.13 -5.82 40.72
C SER A 29 -6.85 -4.91 39.72
N ASN A 30 -6.84 -3.60 39.93
CA ASN A 30 -7.50 -2.64 39.04
C ASN A 30 -6.76 -2.54 37.70
N LYS A 31 -5.42 -2.59 37.72
CA LYS A 31 -4.62 -2.63 36.48
C LYS A 31 -4.87 -3.91 35.67
N GLN A 32 -5.06 -5.05 36.34
CA GLN A 32 -5.39 -6.30 35.65
C GLN A 32 -6.79 -6.27 35.03
N ALA A 33 -7.76 -5.64 35.70
CA ALA A 33 -9.10 -5.46 35.16
C ALA A 33 -9.10 -4.53 33.93
N GLU A 34 -8.37 -3.42 34.00
CA GLU A 34 -8.20 -2.48 32.89
C GLU A 34 -7.53 -3.15 31.67
N LEU A 35 -6.45 -3.90 31.88
CA LEU A 35 -5.79 -4.66 30.81
C LEU A 35 -6.69 -5.75 30.20
N ALA A 36 -7.54 -6.37 31.01
CA ALA A 36 -8.51 -7.36 30.51
C ALA A 36 -9.59 -6.69 29.65
N GLU A 37 -10.09 -5.52 30.07
CA GLU A 37 -11.04 -4.72 29.32
C GLU A 37 -10.44 -4.22 27.99
N GLU A 38 -9.20 -3.76 28.00
CA GLU A 38 -8.48 -3.35 26.78
C GLU A 38 -8.34 -4.51 25.79
N LEU A 39 -8.01 -5.72 26.26
CA LEU A 39 -7.98 -6.91 25.41
C LEU A 39 -9.35 -7.31 24.87
N GLU A 40 -10.42 -7.10 25.63
CA GLU A 40 -11.77 -7.38 25.16
C GLU A 40 -12.20 -6.37 24.09
N ASN A 41 -11.98 -5.08 24.34
CA ASN A 41 -12.29 -4.00 23.39
C ASN A 41 -11.54 -4.18 22.07
N THR A 42 -10.23 -4.43 22.11
CA THR A 42 -9.43 -4.65 20.89
C THR A 42 -9.87 -5.87 20.09
N LYS A 43 -10.28 -6.96 20.75
CA LYS A 43 -10.85 -8.13 20.08
C LYS A 43 -12.19 -7.82 19.43
N ALA A 44 -13.05 -7.08 20.12
CA ALA A 44 -14.36 -6.67 19.60
C ALA A 44 -14.20 -5.74 18.38
N GLU A 45 -13.24 -4.82 18.40
CA GLU A 45 -12.90 -3.98 17.26
C GLU A 45 -12.42 -4.80 16.06
N LEU A 46 -11.56 -5.79 16.29
CA LEU A 46 -11.06 -6.69 15.24
C LEU A 46 -12.20 -7.50 14.62
N GLU A 47 -13.11 -8.02 15.45
CA GLU A 47 -14.28 -8.75 14.98
C GLU A 47 -15.22 -7.85 14.16
N SER A 48 -15.49 -6.63 14.64
CA SER A 48 -16.26 -5.62 13.92
C SER A 48 -15.62 -5.27 12.57
N TYR A 49 -14.31 -5.09 12.53
CA TYR A 49 -13.56 -4.85 11.31
C TYR A 49 -13.70 -6.01 10.31
N LYS A 50 -13.54 -7.25 10.77
CA LYS A 50 -13.74 -8.46 9.92
C LYS A 50 -15.14 -8.52 9.33
N VAL A 51 -16.17 -8.23 10.14
CA VAL A 51 -17.57 -8.19 9.68
C VAL A 51 -17.77 -7.11 8.64
N ASN A 52 -17.22 -5.91 8.86
CA ASN A 52 -17.33 -4.79 7.91
C ASN A 52 -16.65 -5.12 6.57
N VAL A 53 -15.45 -5.70 6.61
CA VAL A 53 -14.72 -6.14 5.41
C VAL A 53 -15.54 -7.19 4.66
N ASN A 54 -16.07 -8.20 5.33
CA ASN A 54 -16.90 -9.23 4.70
C ASN A 54 -18.14 -8.61 4.02
N LYS A 55 -18.82 -7.70 4.71
CA LYS A 55 -19.97 -6.96 4.16
C LYS A 55 -19.59 -6.12 2.93
N HIS A 56 -18.41 -5.51 2.93
CA HIS A 56 -17.89 -4.80 1.77
C HIS A 56 -17.67 -5.74 0.58
N PHE A 57 -17.09 -6.91 0.80
CA PHE A 57 -16.89 -7.90 -0.26
C PHE A 57 -18.20 -8.50 -0.79
N GLU A 58 -19.17 -8.76 0.08
CA GLU A 58 -20.51 -9.21 -0.33
C GLU A 58 -21.20 -8.16 -1.22
N LYS A 59 -21.15 -6.89 -0.81
CA LYS A 59 -21.67 -5.78 -1.60
C LYS A 59 -20.93 -5.65 -2.93
N THR A 60 -19.60 -5.69 -2.93
CA THR A 60 -18.79 -5.60 -4.15
C THR A 60 -19.09 -6.76 -5.10
N ALA A 61 -19.22 -7.99 -4.62
CA ALA A 61 -19.59 -9.14 -5.45
C ALA A 61 -20.95 -8.94 -6.13
N THR A 62 -21.92 -8.38 -5.40
CA THR A 62 -23.23 -8.03 -5.95
C THR A 62 -23.12 -6.99 -7.07
N LEU A 63 -22.38 -5.89 -6.83
CA LEU A 63 -22.18 -4.82 -7.82
C LEU A 63 -21.42 -5.32 -9.06
N VAL A 64 -20.41 -6.17 -8.89
CA VAL A 64 -19.65 -6.75 -10.02
C VAL A 64 -20.54 -7.66 -10.87
N ASN A 65 -21.46 -8.40 -10.26
CA ASN A 65 -22.42 -9.21 -10.99
C ASN A 65 -23.44 -8.35 -11.76
N GLU A 66 -23.92 -7.26 -11.16
CA GLU A 66 -24.79 -6.28 -11.82
C GLU A 66 -24.09 -5.63 -13.01
N LEU A 67 -22.82 -5.23 -12.85
CA LEU A 67 -22.00 -4.69 -13.92
C LEU A 67 -21.80 -5.70 -15.06
N THR A 68 -21.52 -6.96 -14.72
CA THR A 68 -21.36 -8.04 -15.71
C THR A 68 -22.64 -8.24 -16.52
N THR A 69 -23.80 -8.17 -15.86
CA THR A 69 -25.10 -8.28 -16.51
C THR A 69 -25.33 -7.10 -17.45
N SER A 70 -25.10 -5.88 -16.96
CA SER A 70 -25.25 -4.65 -17.74
C SER A 70 -24.32 -4.64 -18.97
N TYR A 71 -23.09 -5.14 -18.84
CA TYR A 71 -22.16 -5.31 -19.95
C TYR A 71 -22.68 -6.28 -21.01
N LYS A 72 -23.24 -7.43 -20.59
CA LYS A 72 -23.86 -8.40 -21.50
C LYS A 72 -25.04 -7.79 -22.24
N ASP A 73 -25.91 -7.06 -21.53
CA ASP A 73 -27.09 -6.42 -22.12
C ASP A 73 -26.68 -5.40 -23.20
N VAL A 74 -25.65 -4.59 -22.93
CA VAL A 74 -25.09 -3.65 -23.91
C VAL A 74 -24.53 -4.39 -25.13
N HIS A 75 -23.80 -5.48 -24.91
CA HIS A 75 -23.23 -6.28 -26.01
C HIS A 75 -24.33 -6.94 -26.85
N GLU A 76 -25.37 -7.49 -26.22
CA GLU A 76 -26.53 -8.07 -26.90
C GLU A 76 -27.29 -7.00 -27.69
N HIS A 77 -27.51 -5.82 -27.10
CA HIS A 77 -28.14 -4.70 -27.80
C HIS A 77 -27.34 -4.26 -29.03
N LEU A 78 -26.02 -4.22 -28.93
CA LEU A 78 -25.15 -3.87 -30.06
C LEU A 78 -25.14 -4.94 -31.14
N ALA A 79 -25.14 -6.22 -30.77
CA ALA A 79 -25.21 -7.34 -31.71
C ALA A 79 -26.55 -7.41 -32.45
N ASN A 80 -27.66 -7.18 -31.73
CA ASN A 80 -29.00 -7.10 -32.32
C ASN A 80 -29.13 -5.84 -33.20
N GLY A 81 -28.67 -4.69 -32.72
CA GLY A 81 -28.64 -3.45 -33.51
C GLY A 81 -27.82 -3.61 -34.78
N ALA A 82 -26.65 -4.26 -34.72
CA ALA A 82 -25.87 -4.57 -35.91
C ALA A 82 -26.65 -5.45 -36.90
N GLN A 83 -27.34 -6.51 -36.44
CA GLN A 83 -28.17 -7.35 -37.32
C GLN A 83 -29.36 -6.61 -37.92
N ASP A 84 -30.06 -5.77 -37.14
CA ASP A 84 -31.22 -5.01 -37.61
C ASP A 84 -30.82 -3.89 -38.59
N LEU A 85 -29.69 -3.21 -38.34
CA LEU A 85 -29.19 -2.11 -39.17
C LEU A 85 -28.40 -2.62 -40.39
N CYS A 86 -27.70 -3.74 -40.25
CA CYS A 86 -27.08 -4.45 -41.35
C CYS A 86 -28.09 -5.43 -41.93
N ASP A 87 -29.06 -4.91 -42.66
CA ASP A 87 -30.07 -5.69 -43.38
C ASP A 87 -29.35 -6.78 -44.18
N ALA A 88 -29.42 -8.04 -43.71
CA ALA A 88 -28.58 -9.12 -44.20
C ALA A 88 -28.78 -9.34 -45.72
N ASP A 89 -29.98 -9.01 -46.22
CA ASP A 89 -30.31 -9.04 -47.64
C ASP A 89 -29.60 -7.94 -48.45
N SER A 90 -29.37 -6.76 -47.88
CA SER A 90 -28.64 -5.66 -48.52
C SER A 90 -27.12 -5.92 -48.61
N ILE A 91 -26.56 -6.58 -47.59
CA ILE A 91 -25.13 -6.90 -47.53
C ILE A 91 -24.80 -8.09 -48.43
N ASN A 92 -25.61 -9.14 -48.45
CA ASN A 92 -25.41 -10.27 -49.37
C ASN A 92 -25.55 -9.81 -50.84
N LEU A 93 -26.46 -8.87 -51.14
CA LEU A 93 -26.60 -8.31 -52.49
C LEU A 93 -25.41 -7.42 -52.90
N ALA A 94 -24.75 -6.75 -51.95
CA ALA A 94 -23.58 -5.90 -52.21
C ALA A 94 -22.25 -6.69 -52.32
N LEU A 95 -22.15 -7.88 -51.70
CA LEU A 95 -20.93 -8.68 -51.65
C LEU A 95 -20.74 -9.63 -52.84
N GLU A 96 -21.81 -10.13 -53.46
CA GLU A 96 -21.78 -10.98 -54.66
C GLU A 96 -20.98 -10.38 -55.84
N PRO A 97 -21.20 -9.13 -56.28
CA PRO A 97 -20.52 -8.60 -57.47
C PRO A 97 -19.04 -8.25 -57.25
N THR A 98 -18.56 -8.17 -55.99
CA THR A 98 -17.19 -7.69 -55.69
C THR A 98 -16.18 -8.82 -55.48
N MET A 99 -16.60 -9.98 -54.97
CA MET A 99 -15.67 -11.09 -54.71
C MET A 99 -15.24 -11.82 -55.99
N GLN A 100 -16.11 -11.95 -56.99
CA GLN A 100 -15.74 -12.54 -58.29
C GLN A 100 -14.70 -11.70 -59.05
N SER A 101 -14.75 -10.37 -58.95
CA SER A 101 -13.80 -9.50 -59.64
C SER A 101 -12.39 -9.48 -59.02
N GLN A 102 -12.24 -9.84 -57.74
CA GLN A 102 -10.93 -9.84 -57.08
C GLN A 102 -10.21 -11.19 -57.18
N LEU A 103 -10.95 -12.31 -57.21
CA LEU A 103 -10.37 -13.64 -57.41
C LEU A 103 -9.69 -13.79 -58.78
N GLU A 104 -10.21 -13.14 -59.82
CA GLU A 104 -9.62 -13.15 -61.17
C GLU A 104 -8.35 -12.28 -61.28
N LYS A 105 -8.08 -11.42 -60.28
CA LYS A 105 -6.92 -10.51 -60.25
C LYS A 105 -5.76 -11.01 -59.39
N GLN A 106 -5.98 -12.06 -58.59
CA GLN A 106 -5.01 -12.57 -57.62
C GLN A 106 -4.18 -13.77 -58.14
N GLU A 107 -4.38 -14.23 -59.38
CA GLU A 107 -3.53 -15.30 -59.94
C GLU A 107 -2.20 -14.79 -60.56
N GLU A 108 -1.95 -13.48 -60.62
CA GLU A 108 -0.77 -12.92 -61.33
C GLU A 108 0.36 -12.39 -60.42
N SER A 109 0.29 -12.56 -59.09
CA SER A 109 1.37 -12.06 -58.21
C SER A 109 1.60 -12.92 -56.97
N THR A 110 2.38 -13.98 -57.15
CA THR A 110 3.10 -14.66 -56.05
C THR A 110 4.59 -14.50 -56.34
N ASP A 111 5.22 -13.51 -55.71
CA ASP A 111 6.67 -13.44 -55.54
C ASP A 111 6.96 -13.23 -54.05
N GLU A 112 7.85 -14.06 -53.53
CA GLU A 112 8.24 -14.16 -52.13
C GLU A 112 8.76 -12.83 -51.57
N SER A 113 8.39 -12.52 -50.32
CA SER A 113 9.26 -11.72 -49.45
C SER A 113 9.20 -12.22 -48.02
N ASN A 114 10.28 -12.91 -47.68
CA ASN A 114 10.72 -13.32 -46.35
C ASN A 114 10.95 -12.06 -45.48
N ILE A 115 10.27 -11.94 -44.35
CA ILE A 115 10.46 -10.83 -43.40
C ILE A 115 11.46 -11.29 -42.36
N SER A 116 12.69 -10.80 -42.47
CA SER A 116 13.75 -10.98 -41.47
C SER A 116 13.49 -10.10 -40.25
N ASP A 117 13.49 -10.76 -39.10
CA ASP A 117 13.47 -10.23 -37.74
C ASP A 117 14.82 -9.56 -37.44
N GLU A 118 14.81 -8.25 -37.18
CA GLU A 118 15.95 -7.52 -36.63
C GLU A 118 15.52 -6.86 -35.32
N THR A 119 15.83 -7.49 -34.19
CA THR A 119 16.00 -6.79 -32.91
C THR A 119 17.39 -7.09 -32.35
N ASP A 120 18.10 -5.99 -32.22
CA ASP A 120 19.48 -5.77 -31.79
C ASP A 120 19.91 -6.59 -30.57
N SER A 121 21.06 -7.24 -30.72
CA SER A 121 21.69 -8.14 -29.77
C SER A 121 22.84 -7.40 -29.06
N SER A 122 22.73 -7.24 -27.74
CA SER A 122 23.89 -6.97 -26.89
C SER A 122 23.78 -7.69 -25.53
N THR A 123 24.74 -8.62 -25.33
CA THR A 123 25.36 -9.03 -24.05
C THR A 123 24.80 -10.25 -23.30
N ASP A 124 25.30 -11.42 -23.68
CA ASP A 124 26.06 -12.40 -22.86
C ASP A 124 25.78 -12.52 -21.34
N LYS A 125 25.08 -13.60 -20.93
CA LYS A 125 25.32 -14.53 -19.78
C LYS A 125 23.99 -15.09 -19.19
N PRO A 126 23.87 -16.40 -18.87
CA PRO A 126 22.57 -17.05 -18.60
C PRO A 126 22.31 -17.25 -17.10
N GLU A 127 21.28 -16.62 -16.52
CA GLU A 127 20.70 -17.07 -15.24
C GLU A 127 19.17 -16.84 -15.22
N ALA A 128 18.43 -17.95 -15.17
CA ALA A 128 17.08 -18.13 -14.66
C ALA A 128 16.06 -16.99 -14.86
N GLU A 129 15.30 -17.10 -15.95
CA GLU A 129 13.98 -16.50 -16.12
C GLU A 129 13.02 -16.99 -15.02
N SER A 130 13.00 -16.32 -13.86
CA SER A 130 11.82 -16.30 -13.00
C SER A 130 11.10 -14.98 -13.23
N SER A 131 10.00 -15.03 -13.98
CA SER A 131 9.02 -13.93 -14.00
C SER A 131 8.39 -13.84 -12.60
N GLU A 132 9.08 -13.19 -11.67
CA GLU A 132 8.53 -12.89 -10.35
C GLU A 132 7.45 -11.80 -10.49
N ALA A 133 6.33 -12.00 -9.79
CA ALA A 133 5.27 -11.01 -9.71
C ALA A 133 5.82 -9.67 -9.19
N PRO A 134 5.23 -8.53 -9.59
CA PRO A 134 5.66 -7.21 -9.12
C PRO A 134 5.72 -7.20 -7.60
N ARG A 135 6.93 -7.06 -7.05
CA ARG A 135 7.11 -6.92 -5.60
C ARG A 135 6.76 -5.47 -5.23
N ASP A 136 5.59 -5.28 -4.65
CA ASP A 136 5.13 -4.01 -4.08
C ASP A 136 5.87 -3.62 -2.77
N TYR A 137 6.91 -4.37 -2.40
CA TYR A 137 7.75 -4.12 -1.23
C TYR A 137 9.16 -3.77 -1.71
N ALA A 138 9.65 -2.60 -1.31
CA ALA A 138 11.05 -2.24 -1.54
C ALA A 138 11.95 -3.18 -0.74
N PRO A 139 12.83 -3.99 -1.38
CA PRO A 139 13.79 -4.80 -0.64
C PRO A 139 14.75 -3.86 0.09
N LYS A 140 14.81 -3.98 1.41
CA LYS A 140 15.75 -3.23 2.26
C LYS A 140 16.84 -4.15 2.78
N SER A 141 18.06 -3.63 2.86
CA SER A 141 19.16 -4.28 3.56
C SER A 141 18.85 -4.28 5.06
N PRO A 142 19.38 -5.23 5.86
CA PRO A 142 19.13 -5.28 7.31
C PRO A 142 19.65 -4.04 8.08
N GLU A 143 20.45 -3.22 7.40
CA GLU A 143 21.06 -1.99 7.93
C GLU A 143 20.25 -0.73 7.57
N ASP A 144 19.26 -0.85 6.67
CA ASP A 144 18.44 0.28 6.21
C ASP A 144 17.16 0.42 7.03
N GLU A 145 17.06 1.49 7.82
CA GLU A 145 15.87 1.76 8.62
C GLU A 145 14.61 1.97 7.75
N GLY A 146 13.47 1.48 8.22
CA GLY A 146 12.17 1.54 7.54
C GLY A 146 11.77 2.97 7.16
N THR A 147 11.01 3.15 6.07
CA THR A 147 10.45 4.48 5.72
C THR A 147 9.41 4.96 6.74
N LEU A 148 9.01 4.07 7.64
CA LEU A 148 8.14 4.33 8.79
C LEU A 148 8.91 4.28 10.11
N SER A 149 10.25 4.25 10.09
CA SER A 149 11.04 4.37 11.32
C SER A 149 11.00 5.81 11.83
N GLU A 150 10.96 5.97 13.15
CA GLU A 150 10.85 7.28 13.82
C GLU A 150 12.08 8.18 13.57
N THR A 151 13.19 7.57 13.14
CA THR A 151 14.48 8.18 12.81
C THR A 151 14.64 8.48 11.32
N TYR A 152 13.66 8.10 10.47
CA TYR A 152 13.71 8.33 9.03
C TYR A 152 13.76 9.84 8.72
N GLY A 153 14.91 10.30 8.22
CA GLY A 153 15.14 11.71 7.89
C GLY A 153 15.78 12.54 9.01
N LEU A 154 16.03 11.96 10.18
CA LEU A 154 16.77 12.62 11.27
C LEU A 154 18.23 12.14 11.25
N LYS A 155 19.09 12.81 10.48
CA LYS A 155 20.53 12.63 10.59
C LYS A 155 21.04 13.43 11.80
N GLU A 156 21.43 12.74 12.86
CA GLU A 156 22.20 13.35 13.94
C GLU A 156 23.63 13.65 13.45
N GLU A 157 23.88 14.88 13.01
CA GLU A 157 25.25 15.34 12.80
C GLU A 157 25.92 15.57 14.17
N GLN A 158 26.93 14.76 14.46
CA GLN A 158 27.84 14.99 15.57
C GLN A 158 28.54 16.34 15.38
N THR A 159 28.23 17.29 16.27
CA THR A 159 28.87 18.59 16.38
C THR A 159 30.34 18.43 16.74
N ASN A 160 31.25 18.97 15.91
CA ASN A 160 32.62 19.31 16.30
C ASN A 160 32.81 20.82 16.10
N GLU A 161 33.15 21.53 17.18
CA GLU A 161 33.35 22.98 17.24
C GLU A 161 34.64 23.42 16.54
N GLU A 162 34.59 24.45 15.68
CA GLU A 162 35.67 25.46 15.58
C GLU A 162 35.15 26.82 15.07
N ALA A 163 35.09 27.76 16.03
CA ALA A 163 35.19 29.23 16.02
C ALA A 163 34.97 30.10 14.75
N ALA A 164 33.99 31.01 14.89
CA ALA A 164 34.05 32.50 14.79
C ALA A 164 34.45 33.16 13.43
N THR A 165 33.82 34.21 12.90
CA THR A 165 33.20 35.44 13.44
C THR A 165 32.39 36.20 12.36
N ALA A 166 31.37 36.96 12.81
CA ALA A 166 30.78 38.20 12.24
C ALA A 166 30.00 38.08 10.91
N ASP A 167 28.81 38.64 10.71
CA ASP A 167 28.32 39.97 11.12
C ASP A 167 26.77 40.00 11.20
N ASN A 168 26.24 40.95 11.96
CA ASN A 168 24.87 41.02 12.52
C ASN A 168 23.96 42.00 11.68
N PRO A 169 22.84 42.57 12.18
CA PRO A 169 21.44 42.10 12.21
C PRO A 169 20.42 43.00 11.43
N ALA A 170 19.27 42.43 11.03
CA ALA A 170 17.98 43.12 10.83
C ALA A 170 16.92 42.03 10.58
N GLU A 171 15.66 42.02 11.04
CA GLU A 171 14.76 42.86 11.83
C GLU A 171 13.46 42.00 11.98
N PRO A 172 12.68 42.04 13.08
CA PRO A 172 11.51 41.17 13.24
C PRO A 172 10.22 41.84 12.72
N ALA A 173 9.55 41.23 11.74
CA ALA A 173 8.21 41.65 11.29
C ALA A 173 7.10 40.76 11.88
N ALA A 174 6.06 41.44 12.35
CA ALA A 174 4.95 41.01 13.21
C ALA A 174 3.88 40.13 12.51
N PRO A 175 2.89 39.55 13.27
CA PRO A 175 1.95 38.55 12.75
C PRO A 175 0.74 39.16 12.02
N ILE A 176 0.33 38.51 10.94
CA ILE A 176 -0.87 38.83 10.15
C ILE A 176 -2.12 38.32 10.86
N SER A 177 -3.00 39.27 11.18
CA SER A 177 -4.40 39.04 11.54
C SER A 177 -5.20 39.00 10.24
N GLU A 178 -6.10 38.02 10.06
CA GLU A 178 -7.15 38.13 9.06
C GLU A 178 -8.52 37.74 9.60
N GLU A 179 -9.47 38.47 9.04
CA GLU A 179 -10.75 38.88 9.58
C GLU A 179 -11.86 38.17 8.82
N LYS A 180 -12.77 37.61 9.60
CA LYS A 180 -14.19 37.35 9.35
C LYS A 180 -14.78 37.99 8.06
N LYS A 181 -15.33 37.14 7.19
CA LYS A 181 -16.60 37.42 6.49
C LYS A 181 -17.39 36.14 6.23
#